data_AF-A0A914NWI5-F1
#
_entry.id   AF-A0A914NWI5-F1
#
_cell.length_a   1.000
_cell.length_b   1.000
_cell.length_c   1.000
_cell.angle_alpha   90.00
_cell.angle_beta   90.00
_cell.angle_gamma   90.00
#
_symmetry.space_group_name_H-M   'P 1'
#
loop_
_entity.id
_entity.type
_entity.pdbx_description
1 polymer ?
#
loop_
_entity_poly.entity_id
_entity_poly.type
_entity_poly.pdbx_seq_one_letter_code
_entity_poly.pdbx_strand_id
1 'polypeptide(L)'
;MFDFGQCDPKRCSGRKLCRLGFIRQQKIGQRFPGILLTPTATSTLSPSDSKTILFKGLAVVDCSWNQVDKTAFHRAKQQDILLDIFGTSSCKSVPKL
;
A
#
# COMPACT_ATOMS: atom_id res chain seq x y z
N MET A 1 -5.44 -4.93 0.52
CA MET A 1 -4.45 -4.36 1.46
C MET A 1 -3.52 -5.45 1.94
N PHE A 2 -2.21 -5.24 1.81
CA PHE A 2 -1.20 -6.10 2.44
C PHE A 2 -0.86 -5.52 3.80
N ASP A 3 -1.14 -6.28 4.84
CA ASP A 3 -0.91 -5.86 6.22
C ASP A 3 0.32 -6.57 6.78
N PHE A 4 1.35 -5.80 7.14
CA PHE A 4 2.59 -6.30 7.72
C PHE A 4 2.53 -6.45 9.25
N GLY A 5 1.40 -6.14 9.89
CA GLY A 5 1.19 -6.35 11.33
C GLY A 5 1.99 -5.40 12.21
N GLN A 6 2.48 -4.29 11.67
CA GLN A 6 3.34 -3.34 12.38
C GLN A 6 2.57 -2.22 13.09
N CYS A 7 1.25 -2.18 12.92
CA CYS A 7 0.37 -1.16 13.49
C CYS A 7 -0.51 -1.77 14.59
N ASP A 8 -0.90 -0.96 15.58
CA ASP A 8 -1.86 -1.38 16.60
C ASP A 8 -3.21 -1.68 15.93
N PRO A 9 -3.74 -2.91 16.01
CA PRO A 9 -4.99 -3.29 15.36
C PRO A 9 -6.20 -2.48 15.84
N LYS A 10 -6.16 -1.87 17.03
CA LYS A 10 -7.25 -1.03 17.54
C LYS A 10 -7.25 0.36 16.91
N ARG A 11 -6.09 0.86 16.48
CA ARG A 11 -5.91 2.22 15.93
C ARG A 11 -5.72 2.25 14.41
N CYS A 12 -5.41 1.11 13.80
CA CYS A 12 -5.18 1.00 12.37
C CYS A 12 -6.47 1.24 11.55
N SER A 13 -6.47 2.33 10.77
CA SER A 13 -7.54 2.67 9.82
C SER A 13 -7.74 1.58 8.76
N GLY A 14 -6.66 0.95 8.28
CA GLY A 14 -6.74 -0.16 7.32
C GLY A 14 -7.55 -1.34 7.87
N ARG A 15 -7.23 -1.78 9.09
CA ARG A 15 -8.00 -2.84 9.77
C ARG A 15 -9.42 -2.43 10.13
N LYS A 16 -9.68 -1.14 10.36
CA LYS A 16 -11.05 -0.62 10.51
C LYS A 16 -11.84 -0.77 9.20
N LEU A 17 -11.25 -0.39 8.06
CA LEU A 17 -11.86 -0.57 6.75
C LEU A 17 -12.09 -2.05 6.39
N CYS A 18 -11.18 -2.95 6.75
CA CYS A 18 -11.39 -4.40 6.60
C CYS A 18 -12.61 -4.87 7.39
N ARG A 19 -12.75 -4.44 8.66
CA ARG A 19 -13.90 -4.79 9.52
C ARG A 19 -15.22 -4.26 8.99
N LEU A 20 -15.20 -3.09 8.35
CA LEU A 20 -16.38 -2.49 7.71
C LEU A 20 -16.69 -3.06 6.32
N GLY A 21 -15.86 -3.98 5.79
CA GLY A 21 -16.07 -4.60 4.49
C GLY A 21 -15.70 -3.74 3.27
N PHE A 22 -15.12 -2.55 3.48
CA PHE A 22 -14.72 -1.66 2.37
C PHE A 22 -13.48 -2.15 1.62
N ILE A 23 -12.59 -2.90 2.29
CA ILE A 23 -11.38 -3.44 1.69
C ILE A 23 -11.16 -4.89 2.09
N ARG A 24 -10.42 -5.63 1.28
CA ARG A 24 -10.01 -7.00 1.57
C ARG A 24 -8.53 -7.07 1.95
N GLN A 25 -8.23 -7.85 2.97
CA GLN A 25 -6.86 -8.17 3.35
C GLN A 25 -6.29 -9.21 2.38
N GLN A 26 -5.08 -8.98 1.89
CA GLN A 26 -4.35 -9.86 0.99
C GLN A 26 -3.23 -10.57 1.76
N LYS A 27 -3.01 -11.85 1.47
CA LYS A 27 -1.94 -12.63 2.10
C LYS A 27 -0.58 -12.19 1.58
N ILE A 28 0.37 -11.94 2.48
CA ILE A 28 1.75 -11.63 2.09
C ILE A 28 2.32 -12.78 1.25
N GLY A 29 2.96 -12.46 0.12
CA GLY A 29 3.49 -13.43 -0.85
C GLY A 29 2.54 -13.79 -1.98
N GLN A 30 1.23 -13.49 -1.84
CA GLN A 30 0.28 -13.60 -2.94
C GLN A 30 0.52 -12.46 -3.94
N ARG A 31 0.47 -12.79 -5.24
CA ARG A 31 0.50 -11.79 -6.30
C ARG A 31 -0.84 -11.05 -6.38
N PHE A 32 -0.78 -9.73 -6.35
CA PHE A 32 -1.92 -8.89 -6.69
C PHE A 32 -1.87 -8.54 -8.19
N PRO A 33 -2.95 -8.77 -8.95
CA PRO A 33 -2.96 -8.56 -10.39
C PRO A 33 -3.03 -7.08 -10.78
N GLY A 34 -3.50 -6.20 -9.89
CA GLY A 34 -3.64 -4.77 -10.16
C GLY A 34 -2.45 -3.94 -9.69
N ILE A 35 -2.74 -2.65 -9.48
CA ILE A 35 -1.76 -1.66 -9.05
C ILE A 35 -1.54 -1.79 -7.54
N LEU A 36 -0.27 -1.78 -7.11
CA LEU A 36 0.09 -1.78 -5.71
C LEU A 36 0.65 -0.43 -5.29
N LEU A 37 0.01 0.16 -4.29
CA LEU A 37 0.45 1.41 -3.68
C LEU A 37 1.43 1.14 -2.54
N THR A 38 2.60 1.76 -2.63
CA THR A 38 3.66 1.66 -1.61
C THR A 38 4.34 3.00 -1.39
N PRO A 39 4.80 3.29 -0.17
CA PRO A 39 5.53 4.53 0.12
C PRO A 39 6.93 4.59 -0.53
N THR A 40 7.43 3.48 -1.07
CA THR A 40 8.76 3.40 -1.74
C THR A 40 8.67 3.42 -3.26
N ALA A 41 7.49 3.66 -3.81
CA ALA A 41 7.30 3.67 -5.25
C ALA A 41 7.88 4.94 -5.88
N THR A 42 8.40 4.82 -7.11
CA THR A 42 9.06 5.91 -7.85
C THR A 42 8.12 6.64 -8.81
N SER A 43 6.94 6.07 -9.06
CA SER A 43 5.96 6.58 -10.02
C SER A 43 4.67 6.95 -9.28
N THR A 44 3.91 7.91 -9.81
CA THR A 44 2.68 8.41 -9.20
C THR A 44 1.44 7.94 -9.95
N LEU A 45 0.31 7.86 -9.24
CA LEU A 45 -0.99 7.60 -9.86
C LEU A 45 -1.39 8.71 -10.83
N SER A 46 -1.83 8.33 -12.02
CA SER A 46 -2.35 9.22 -13.05
C SER A 46 -3.78 8.84 -13.46
N PRO A 47 -4.57 9.77 -14.04
CA PRO A 47 -5.88 9.43 -14.59
C PRO A 47 -5.84 8.34 -15.67
N SER A 48 -4.69 8.18 -16.34
CA SER A 48 -4.45 7.13 -17.34
C SER A 48 -4.53 5.71 -16.75
N ASP A 49 -4.25 5.56 -15.45
CA ASP A 49 -4.27 4.28 -14.74
C ASP A 49 -5.70 3.80 -14.40
N SER A 50 -6.70 4.65 -14.59
CA SER A 50 -8.11 4.38 -14.28
C SER A 50 -8.62 3.06 -14.88
N LYS A 51 -8.26 2.76 -16.14
CA LYS A 51 -8.65 1.52 -16.82
C LYS A 51 -8.07 0.29 -16.11
N THR A 52 -6.81 0.36 -15.71
CA THR A 52 -6.13 -0.74 -14.98
C THR A 52 -6.74 -0.92 -13.60
N ILE A 53 -7.05 0.17 -12.89
CA ILE A 53 -7.70 0.14 -11.58
C ILE A 53 -9.09 -0.50 -11.69
N LEU A 54 -9.88 -0.12 -12.70
CA LEU A 54 -11.22 -0.65 -12.89
C LEU A 54 -11.22 -2.15 -13.24
N PHE A 55 -10.26 -2.60 -14.05
CA PHE A 55 -10.19 -3.99 -14.51
C PHE A 55 -9.48 -4.93 -13.53
N LYS A 56 -8.37 -4.49 -12.93
CA LYS A 56 -7.48 -5.33 -12.09
C LYS A 56 -7.52 -4.99 -10.60
N GLY A 57 -8.09 -3.84 -10.25
CA GLY A 57 -8.18 -3.37 -8.87
C GLY A 57 -6.94 -2.61 -8.38
N LEU A 58 -7.05 -2.13 -7.14
CA LEU A 58 -6.02 -1.39 -6.44
C LEU A 58 -5.74 -2.04 -5.08
N ALA A 59 -4.46 -2.18 -4.76
CA ALA A 59 -3.99 -2.64 -3.45
C ALA A 59 -3.08 -1.58 -2.83
N VAL A 60 -2.98 -1.62 -1.51
CA VAL A 60 -2.09 -0.76 -0.73
C VAL A 60 -1.35 -1.61 0.29
N VAL A 61 -0.10 -1.24 0.58
CA VAL A 61 0.65 -1.77 1.72
C VAL A 61 0.38 -0.92 2.96
N ASP A 62 -0.08 -1.57 4.03
CA ASP A 62 -0.24 -0.97 5.35
C ASP A 62 0.96 -1.35 6.23
N CYS A 63 1.76 -0.35 6.60
CA CYS A 63 2.95 -0.49 7.42
C CYS A 63 3.12 0.72 8.35
N SER A 64 3.90 0.56 9.41
CA SER A 64 4.23 1.68 10.29
C SER A 64 5.28 2.58 9.64
N TRP A 65 5.05 3.89 9.66
CA TRP A 65 6.03 4.90 9.23
C TRP A 65 7.40 4.73 9.92
N ASN A 66 7.40 4.25 11.17
CA ASN A 66 8.63 4.05 11.94
C ASN A 66 9.47 2.85 11.47
N GLN A 67 8.90 1.99 10.61
CA GLN A 67 9.55 0.75 10.14
C GLN A 67 9.52 0.60 8.62
N VAL A 68 9.27 1.67 7.85
CA VAL A 68 9.26 1.63 6.38
C VAL A 68 10.55 1.02 5.85
N ASP A 69 11.71 1.47 6.31
CA ASP A 69 13.02 0.99 5.84
C ASP A 69 13.30 -0.50 6.18
N LYS A 70 12.65 -1.03 7.23
CA LYS A 70 12.78 -2.43 7.66
C LYS A 70 11.69 -3.34 7.09
N THR A 71 10.70 -2.76 6.41
CA THR A 71 9.57 -3.51 5.89
C THR A 71 9.97 -4.19 4.59
N ALA A 72 9.78 -5.50 4.56
CA ALA A 72 10.06 -6.32 3.39
C ALA A 72 9.00 -6.13 2.29
N PHE A 73 8.93 -4.94 1.68
CA PHE A 73 7.96 -4.59 0.63
C PHE A 73 8.02 -5.53 -0.57
N HIS A 74 9.18 -6.13 -0.86
CA HIS A 74 9.35 -7.16 -1.90
C HIS A 74 8.42 -8.38 -1.70
N ARG A 75 7.91 -8.61 -0.49
CA ARG A 75 6.96 -9.70 -0.18
C ARG A 75 5.54 -9.37 -0.62
N ALA A 76 5.19 -8.08 -0.77
CA ALA A 76 3.97 -7.65 -1.42
C ALA A 76 4.21 -7.71 -2.94
N LYS A 77 3.86 -8.84 -3.56
CA LYS A 77 4.11 -9.05 -4.98
C LYS A 77 3.02 -8.38 -5.81
N GLN A 78 3.42 -7.61 -6.81
CA GLN A 78 2.53 -7.10 -7.85
C GLN A 78 2.93 -7.63 -9.23
N GLN A 79 2.04 -7.43 -10.20
CA GLN A 79 2.31 -7.78 -11.58
C GLN A 79 2.72 -6.58 -12.44
N ASP A 80 2.11 -5.41 -12.24
CA ASP A 80 2.18 -4.34 -13.24
C ASP A 80 2.88 -3.04 -12.78
N ILE A 81 2.46 -2.34 -11.72
CA ILE A 81 2.99 -0.98 -11.43
C ILE A 81 2.90 -0.57 -9.94
N LEU A 82 4.05 -0.14 -9.38
CA LEU A 82 4.21 0.32 -8.00
C LEU A 82 4.05 1.82 -8.01
N LEU A 83 3.01 2.33 -7.33
CA LEU A 83 2.73 3.77 -7.32
C LEU A 83 2.74 4.34 -5.91
N ASP A 84 3.31 5.54 -5.77
CA ASP A 84 3.34 6.26 -4.52
C ASP A 84 2.04 7.05 -4.36
N ILE A 85 1.50 7.02 -3.14
CA ILE A 85 0.29 7.73 -2.76
C ILE A 85 0.61 9.22 -2.51
N PHE A 86 1.85 9.52 -2.16
CA PHE A 86 2.23 10.84 -1.65
C PHE A 86 2.92 11.75 -2.68
N GLY A 87 3.10 11.30 -3.93
CA GLY A 87 3.69 12.14 -4.97
C GLY A 87 5.03 12.74 -4.55
N THR A 88 5.91 11.94 -3.93
CA THR A 88 7.08 12.50 -3.27
C THR A 88 8.18 12.92 -4.25
N SER A 89 8.17 14.19 -4.63
CA SER A 89 9.39 14.98 -4.71
C SER A 89 9.79 15.58 -3.34
N SER A 90 9.06 15.31 -2.24
CA SER A 90 9.30 16.02 -0.96
C SER A 90 8.98 15.29 0.36
N CYS A 91 9.02 13.95 0.44
CA CYS A 91 8.87 13.28 1.75
C CYS A 91 10.06 12.39 2.10
N LYS A 92 11.24 13.00 2.12
CA LYS A 92 12.27 12.60 3.09
C LYS A 92 11.84 13.24 4.41
N SER A 93 11.70 12.45 5.48
CA SER A 93 11.33 12.85 6.84
C SER A 93 9.86 13.22 7.10
N VAL A 94 9.03 12.21 7.33
CA VAL A 94 7.90 12.37 8.26
C VAL A 94 8.52 12.41 9.67
N PRO A 95 8.35 13.49 10.46
CA PRO A 95 8.89 13.55 11.80
C PRO A 95 8.23 12.46 12.65
N LYS A 96 9.06 11.68 13.36
CA LYS A 96 8.58 10.76 14.38
C LYS A 96 7.97 11.61 15.51
N LEU A 97 6.65 11.63 15.58
CA LEU A 97 5.92 12.08 16.77
C LEU A 97 6.06 11.04 17.89
#